data_AF-A0A178AV44-F1
#
_entry.id   AF-A0A178AV44-F1
#
_cell.length_a   1.000
_cell.length_b   1.000
_cell.length_c   1.000
_cell.angle_alpha   90.00
_cell.angle_beta   90.00
_cell.angle_gamma   90.00
#
_symmetry.space_group_name_H-M   'P 1'
#
loop_
_entity.id
_entity.type
_entity.pdbx_description
1 polymer ?
#
loop_
_entity_poly.entity_id
_entity_poly.type
_entity_poly.pdbx_seq_one_letter_code
_entity_poly.pdbx_strand_id
1 'polypeptide(L)'
;MADEAVRQLLADVKKFIKATELSDLEITCDNHIYRVHKLVLCTRSQFFANALKFPGKEHEEGRIDLPDDEPSIIKLMIDYIYEAEYEPHLPRDITKLAASDDRPKHSCKTGHMTCPNYGTSRLVCSHHTCGISCAFTCKDFVCDSCYPPPIIIPGPSGQLLVHAKLYEIGDKYQISGLKELSKFKFELACAKFWDDQVFAEAANHAFATTPEDDKGLRRIVCKTISEHMGLLKKKDVAALMTEYNDLAFGLLMEKAEKCGWLN
;
A
#
# COMPACT_ATOMS: atom_id res chain seq x y z
N MET A 1 24.63 -14.16 19.46
CA MET A 1 24.43 -13.48 20.77
C MET A 1 23.88 -12.08 20.59
N ALA A 2 24.50 -11.21 19.77
CA ALA A 2 23.98 -9.86 19.52
C ALA A 2 22.59 -9.84 18.86
N ASP A 3 22.35 -10.64 17.81
CA ASP A 3 21.05 -10.68 17.12
C ASP A 3 19.90 -11.11 18.03
N GLU A 4 20.15 -12.05 18.94
CA GLU A 4 19.15 -12.51 19.91
C GLU A 4 18.85 -11.44 20.96
N ALA A 5 19.88 -10.74 21.44
CA ALA A 5 19.71 -9.61 22.35
C ALA A 5 18.92 -8.45 21.70
N VAL A 6 19.15 -8.17 20.41
CA VAL A 6 18.37 -7.18 19.65
C VAL A 6 16.91 -7.61 19.51
N ARG A 7 16.64 -8.89 19.22
CA ARG A 7 15.27 -9.43 19.15
C ARG A 7 14.55 -9.34 20.49
N GLN A 8 15.25 -9.67 21.58
CA GLN A 8 14.69 -9.57 22.93
C GLN A 8 14.38 -8.11 23.29
N LEU A 9 15.30 -7.17 23.03
CA LEU A 9 15.05 -5.74 23.23
C LEU A 9 13.82 -5.26 22.46
N LEU A 10 13.67 -5.66 21.20
CA LEU A 10 12.48 -5.32 20.39
C LEU A 10 11.20 -5.94 20.95
N ALA A 11 11.26 -7.17 21.48
CA ALA A 11 10.12 -7.82 22.11
C ALA A 11 9.70 -7.11 23.41
N ASP A 12 10.66 -6.73 24.25
CA ASP A 12 10.42 -6.02 25.51
C ASP A 12 9.83 -4.63 25.26
N VAL A 13 10.40 -3.86 24.31
CA VAL A 13 9.87 -2.56 23.90
C VAL A 13 8.43 -2.71 23.37
N LYS A 14 8.15 -3.74 22.55
CA LYS A 14 6.79 -4.03 22.07
C LYS A 14 5.80 -4.33 23.19
N LYS A 15 6.24 -4.96 24.28
CA LYS A 15 5.38 -5.25 25.43
C LYS A 15 4.90 -3.97 26.11
N PHE A 16 5.80 -3.02 26.39
CA PHE A 16 5.44 -1.74 27.01
C PHE A 16 4.53 -0.91 26.11
N ILE A 17 4.85 -0.89 24.80
CA ILE A 17 4.03 -0.26 23.77
C ILE A 17 2.56 -0.71 23.81
N LYS A 18 2.31 -2.01 23.98
CA LYS A 18 0.94 -2.57 23.98
C LYS A 18 0.16 -2.34 25.27
N ALA A 19 0.84 -2.14 26.38
CA ALA A 19 0.21 -2.07 27.70
C ALA A 19 -0.24 -0.65 28.10
N THR A 20 0.07 0.38 27.31
CA THR A 20 -0.02 1.82 27.70
C THR A 20 0.77 2.16 28.97
N GLU A 21 1.56 1.22 29.49
CA GLU A 21 2.47 1.42 30.61
C GLU A 21 3.57 2.39 30.18
N LEU A 22 3.85 3.39 31.01
CA LEU A 22 4.82 4.47 30.74
C LEU A 22 4.40 5.48 29.66
N SER A 23 3.12 5.48 29.24
CA SER A 23 2.60 6.55 28.38
C SER A 23 2.77 7.92 29.06
N ASP A 24 3.34 8.88 28.36
CA ASP A 24 3.67 10.23 28.84
C ASP A 24 3.00 11.34 28.01
N LEU A 25 2.08 10.97 27.12
CA LEU A 25 1.33 11.85 26.24
C LEU A 25 -0.07 11.29 25.93
N GLU A 26 -1.04 12.16 25.74
CA GLU A 26 -2.37 11.82 25.24
C GLU A 26 -2.63 12.47 23.88
N ILE A 27 -3.17 11.70 22.93
CA ILE A 27 -3.77 12.23 21.71
C ILE A 27 -5.29 12.16 21.86
N THR A 28 -5.98 13.27 21.69
CA THR A 28 -7.45 13.34 21.68
C THR A 28 -7.96 13.58 20.26
N CYS A 29 -9.06 12.91 19.92
CA CYS A 29 -9.75 13.04 18.64
C CYS A 29 -11.23 12.79 18.89
N ASP A 30 -12.04 13.85 18.83
CA ASP A 30 -13.39 13.89 19.38
C ASP A 30 -13.44 13.36 20.83
N ASN A 31 -14.24 12.32 21.06
CA ASN A 31 -14.42 11.66 22.36
C ASN A 31 -13.42 10.52 22.61
N HIS A 32 -12.43 10.32 21.73
CA HIS A 32 -11.45 9.26 21.86
C HIS A 32 -10.15 9.81 22.46
N ILE A 33 -9.59 9.06 23.41
CA ILE A 33 -8.31 9.37 24.07
C ILE A 33 -7.36 8.21 23.82
N TYR A 34 -6.22 8.50 23.21
CA TYR A 34 -5.17 7.55 22.93
C TYR A 34 -3.93 7.88 23.77
N ARG A 35 -3.59 6.98 24.71
CA ARG A 35 -2.38 7.10 25.52
C ARG A 35 -1.18 6.62 24.74
N VAL A 36 -0.20 7.48 24.52
CA VAL A 36 0.95 7.22 23.67
C VAL A 36 2.27 7.63 24.34
N HIS A 37 3.38 7.31 23.70
CA HIS A 37 4.73 7.58 24.17
C HIS A 37 5.39 8.64 23.30
N LYS A 38 5.85 9.76 23.88
CA LYS A 38 6.54 10.84 23.17
C LYS A 38 7.71 10.32 22.35
N LEU A 39 8.50 9.40 22.93
CA LEU A 39 9.66 8.82 22.25
C LEU A 39 9.27 8.10 20.95
N VAL A 40 8.22 7.29 20.97
CA VAL A 40 7.79 6.55 19.77
C VAL A 40 7.14 7.51 18.76
N LEU A 41 6.28 8.41 19.22
CA LEU A 41 5.59 9.36 18.36
C LEU A 41 6.55 10.32 17.63
N CYS A 42 7.45 10.97 18.37
CA CYS A 42 8.40 11.95 17.83
C CYS A 42 9.46 11.33 16.93
N THR A 43 9.80 10.04 17.11
CA THR A 43 10.77 9.36 16.22
C THR A 43 10.14 8.93 14.89
N ARG A 44 8.80 8.92 14.82
CA ARG A 44 8.03 8.48 13.64
C ARG A 44 7.33 9.62 12.92
N SER A 45 7.16 10.78 13.56
CA SER A 45 6.53 11.97 13.00
C SER A 45 7.32 13.22 13.34
N GLN A 46 7.79 13.92 12.31
CA GLN A 46 8.45 15.21 12.49
C GLN A 46 7.45 16.30 12.92
N PHE A 47 6.20 16.20 12.51
CA PHE A 47 5.13 17.09 12.96
C PHE A 47 4.97 17.01 14.48
N PHE A 48 4.79 15.82 15.04
CA PHE A 48 4.60 15.66 16.50
C PHE A 48 5.88 15.98 17.27
N ALA A 49 7.06 15.66 16.71
CA ALA A 49 8.34 16.08 17.29
C ALA A 49 8.44 17.61 17.42
N ASN A 50 8.02 18.34 16.38
CA ASN A 50 8.01 19.80 16.41
C ASN A 50 6.94 20.34 17.37
N ALA A 51 5.73 19.77 17.36
CA ALA A 51 4.64 20.17 18.25
C ALA A 51 5.02 20.08 19.73
N LEU A 52 5.82 19.07 20.11
CA LEU A 52 6.26 18.85 21.48
C LEU A 52 7.59 19.52 21.84
N LYS A 53 8.32 20.06 20.87
CA LYS A 53 9.63 20.69 21.08
C LYS A 53 9.51 22.15 21.53
N PHE A 54 8.47 22.85 21.08
CA PHE A 54 8.26 24.25 21.44
C PHE A 54 7.35 24.37 22.67
N PRO A 55 7.67 25.29 23.61
CA PRO A 55 6.79 25.55 24.73
C PRO A 55 5.44 26.07 24.21
N GLY A 56 4.37 25.38 24.62
CA GLY A 56 3.01 25.54 24.13
C GLY A 56 2.07 24.62 24.89
N LYS A 57 0.77 24.71 24.61
CA LYS A 57 -0.28 23.95 25.31
C LYS A 57 -0.01 22.46 25.26
N GLU A 58 0.47 21.96 24.12
CA GLU A 58 0.73 20.55 23.88
C GLU A 58 1.91 20.03 24.72
N HIS A 59 2.95 20.85 24.88
CA HIS A 59 4.12 20.54 25.68
C HIS A 59 3.79 20.56 27.19
N GLU A 60 3.04 21.56 27.63
CA GLU A 60 2.71 21.79 29.04
C GLU A 60 1.63 20.84 29.57
N GLU A 61 0.57 20.61 28.79
CA GLU A 61 -0.53 19.72 29.17
C GLU A 61 -0.20 18.23 28.92
N GLY A 62 0.81 17.94 28.10
CA GLY A 62 1.09 16.57 27.68
C GLY A 62 -0.06 15.98 26.85
N ARG A 63 -0.73 16.82 26.06
CA ARG A 63 -1.91 16.44 25.27
C ARG A 63 -1.92 17.11 23.90
N ILE A 64 -2.19 16.36 22.85
CA ILE A 64 -2.36 16.84 21.47
C ILE A 64 -3.81 16.59 21.05
N ASP A 65 -4.50 17.63 20.59
CA ASP A 65 -5.91 17.54 20.19
C ASP A 65 -6.05 17.61 18.66
N LEU A 66 -6.75 16.64 18.07
CA LEU A 66 -6.95 16.45 16.64
C LEU A 66 -8.45 16.43 16.29
N PRO A 67 -9.20 17.54 16.47
CA PRO A 67 -10.65 17.58 16.34
C PRO A 67 -11.14 17.54 14.88
N ASP A 68 -10.28 17.87 13.91
CA ASP A 68 -10.64 17.94 12.49
C ASP A 68 -10.42 16.60 11.76
N ASP A 69 -10.00 15.55 12.48
CA ASP A 69 -9.71 14.23 11.90
C ASP A 69 -10.70 13.16 12.35
N GLU A 70 -10.77 12.08 11.58
CA GLU A 70 -11.64 10.96 11.90
C GLU A 70 -10.98 10.03 12.94
N PRO A 71 -11.63 9.73 14.08
CA PRO A 71 -11.03 8.90 15.13
C PRO A 71 -10.62 7.50 14.66
N SER A 72 -11.36 6.91 13.72
CA SER A 72 -11.06 5.60 13.15
C SER A 72 -9.72 5.61 12.38
N ILE A 73 -9.42 6.70 11.68
CA ILE A 73 -8.20 6.90 10.91
C ILE A 73 -7.03 7.26 11.83
N ILE A 74 -7.25 8.10 12.85
CA ILE A 74 -6.24 8.40 13.88
C ILE A 74 -5.83 7.13 14.63
N LYS A 75 -6.78 6.24 14.94
CA LYS A 75 -6.45 4.94 15.53
C LYS A 75 -5.52 4.12 14.63
N LEU A 76 -5.80 4.04 13.33
CA LEU A 76 -4.94 3.31 12.38
C LEU A 76 -3.57 3.96 12.19
N MET A 77 -3.50 5.29 12.21
CA MET A 77 -2.22 6.03 12.24
C MET A 77 -1.40 5.67 13.48
N ILE A 78 -2.03 5.62 14.65
CA ILE A 78 -1.37 5.24 15.90
C ILE A 78 -0.91 3.79 15.83
N ASP A 79 -1.74 2.87 15.33
CA ASP A 79 -1.34 1.46 15.12
C ASP A 79 -0.11 1.37 14.22
N TYR A 80 -0.07 2.13 13.13
CA TYR A 80 1.10 2.21 12.27
C TYR A 80 2.35 2.71 13.00
N ILE A 81 2.23 3.77 13.80
CA ILE A 81 3.36 4.34 14.55
C ILE A 81 4.03 3.28 15.45
N TYR A 82 3.25 2.35 16.00
CA TYR A 82 3.74 1.32 16.90
C TYR A 82 4.11 -0.01 16.21
N GLU A 83 3.39 -0.39 15.15
CA GLU A 83 3.53 -1.70 14.54
C GLU A 83 4.20 -1.66 13.16
N ALA A 84 4.43 -0.47 12.62
CA ALA A 84 4.86 -0.21 11.23
C ALA A 84 3.92 -0.83 10.18
N GLU A 85 2.67 -1.07 10.58
CA GLU A 85 1.62 -1.70 9.81
C GLU A 85 0.27 -1.34 10.44
N TYR A 86 -0.82 -1.44 9.67
CA TYR A 86 -2.18 -1.19 10.16
C TYR A 86 -3.18 -2.11 9.43
N GLU A 87 -4.40 -2.26 9.95
CA GLU A 87 -5.40 -3.14 9.33
C GLU A 87 -5.96 -2.57 8.01
N PRO A 88 -6.24 -3.41 7.00
CA PRO A 88 -6.00 -4.84 6.99
C PRO A 88 -4.51 -5.18 6.81
N HIS A 89 -3.95 -6.07 7.63
CA HIS A 89 -2.53 -6.44 7.56
C HIS A 89 -2.20 -7.16 6.25
N LEU A 90 -1.12 -6.73 5.58
CA LEU A 90 -0.56 -7.53 4.50
C LEU A 90 0.28 -8.68 5.07
N PRO A 91 0.27 -9.87 4.46
CA PRO A 91 1.23 -10.92 4.76
C PRO A 91 2.64 -10.39 4.58
N ARG A 92 3.51 -10.69 5.55
CA ARG A 92 4.92 -10.23 5.59
C ARG A 92 5.77 -10.63 4.38
N ASP A 93 5.26 -11.55 3.58
CA ASP A 93 5.89 -12.03 2.37
C ASP A 93 4.85 -11.96 1.26
N ILE A 94 5.03 -11.05 0.30
CA ILE A 94 4.09 -10.85 -0.81
C ILE A 94 3.97 -12.13 -1.66
N THR A 95 4.96 -13.04 -1.61
CA THR A 95 4.86 -14.36 -2.25
C THR A 95 3.88 -15.30 -1.52
N LYS A 96 3.62 -15.06 -0.22
CA LYS A 96 2.61 -15.78 0.59
C LYS A 96 1.22 -15.17 0.49
N LEU A 97 1.06 -14.06 -0.23
CA LEU A 97 -0.25 -13.60 -0.69
C LEU A 97 -0.82 -14.51 -1.78
N ALA A 98 -0.03 -15.44 -2.34
CA ALA A 98 -0.50 -16.40 -3.32
C ALA A 98 -1.57 -17.33 -2.71
N ALA A 99 -2.73 -17.42 -3.37
CA ALA A 99 -3.67 -18.53 -3.18
C ALA A 99 -3.00 -19.89 -3.52
N SER A 100 -3.70 -21.01 -3.30
CA SER A 100 -3.28 -22.32 -3.82
C SER A 100 -2.82 -22.18 -5.26
N ASP A 101 -1.62 -22.67 -5.58
CA ASP A 101 -0.98 -22.42 -6.86
C ASP A 101 -1.57 -23.33 -7.97
N ASP A 102 -2.78 -22.97 -8.40
CA ASP A 102 -3.48 -23.51 -9.56
C ASP A 102 -3.08 -22.79 -10.85
N ARG A 103 -2.05 -21.93 -10.81
CA ARG A 103 -1.57 -21.21 -12.00
C ARG A 103 -1.02 -22.21 -13.03
N PRO A 104 -1.10 -21.88 -14.33
CA PRO A 104 -0.66 -22.80 -15.38
C PRO A 104 0.80 -23.20 -15.19
N LYS A 105 0.99 -24.49 -14.86
CA LYS A 105 2.30 -25.08 -14.67
C LYS A 105 2.93 -25.36 -16.02
N HIS A 106 4.18 -24.99 -16.15
CA HIS A 106 4.99 -25.27 -17.30
C HIS A 106 5.96 -26.40 -16.98
N SER A 107 5.94 -27.42 -17.83
CA SER A 107 6.98 -28.42 -17.88
C SER A 107 7.73 -28.27 -19.20
N CYS A 108 9.04 -28.44 -19.16
CA CYS A 108 9.77 -28.67 -20.40
C CYS A 108 9.22 -29.97 -21.02
N LYS A 109 8.80 -29.93 -22.30
CA LYS A 109 8.12 -31.04 -23.00
C LYS A 109 8.86 -32.39 -22.96
N THR A 110 10.12 -32.37 -22.58
CA THR A 110 11.05 -33.49 -22.73
C THR A 110 11.60 -34.04 -21.40
N GLY A 111 10.98 -33.70 -20.25
CA GLY A 111 11.17 -34.35 -18.93
C GLY A 111 12.55 -34.98 -18.71
N HIS A 112 13.53 -34.21 -18.27
CA HIS A 112 14.92 -34.63 -18.49
C HIS A 112 15.53 -35.52 -17.41
N MET A 113 16.06 -36.65 -17.87
CA MET A 113 17.47 -36.99 -17.63
C MET A 113 18.36 -36.89 -18.89
N THR A 114 17.82 -36.67 -20.10
CA THR A 114 18.63 -36.40 -21.31
C THR A 114 17.88 -35.44 -22.23
N CYS A 115 18.43 -34.25 -22.49
CA CYS A 115 17.85 -33.31 -23.46
C CYS A 115 18.50 -33.52 -24.83
N PRO A 116 17.84 -34.22 -25.78
CA PRO A 116 18.49 -34.63 -27.03
C PRO A 116 18.57 -33.50 -28.06
N ASN A 117 17.83 -32.40 -27.86
CA ASN A 117 17.76 -31.28 -28.79
C ASN A 117 18.53 -30.08 -28.26
N TYR A 118 19.81 -30.02 -28.64
CA TYR A 118 20.65 -28.81 -28.50
C TYR A 118 20.27 -27.70 -29.53
N GLY A 119 19.13 -27.81 -30.22
CA GLY A 119 18.54 -26.75 -31.04
C GLY A 119 17.02 -26.94 -31.16
N THR A 120 16.18 -25.92 -31.24
CA THR A 120 16.38 -24.46 -31.39
C THR A 120 15.43 -23.65 -30.51
N SER A 121 14.68 -24.24 -29.57
CA SER A 121 14.00 -23.44 -28.55
C SER A 121 13.77 -24.21 -27.25
N ARG A 122 14.64 -23.95 -26.26
CA ARG A 122 14.42 -24.32 -24.85
C ARG A 122 13.48 -23.33 -24.15
N LEU A 123 12.82 -22.47 -24.92
CA LEU A 123 11.91 -21.44 -24.43
C LEU A 123 10.66 -22.11 -23.87
N VAL A 124 10.56 -22.12 -22.55
CA VAL A 124 9.37 -22.59 -21.81
C VAL A 124 8.29 -21.51 -21.87
N CYS A 125 8.71 -20.26 -21.73
CA CYS A 125 7.94 -19.04 -21.98
C CYS A 125 8.92 -17.92 -22.37
N SER A 126 8.43 -16.75 -22.77
CA SER A 126 9.28 -15.58 -23.13
C SER A 126 10.28 -15.18 -22.04
N HIS A 127 10.01 -15.54 -20.78
CA HIS A 127 10.84 -15.20 -19.63
C HIS A 127 11.73 -16.36 -19.14
N HIS A 128 11.54 -17.57 -19.66
CA HIS A 128 12.16 -18.75 -19.09
C HIS A 128 12.68 -19.68 -20.17
N THR A 129 14.00 -19.87 -20.19
CA THR A 129 14.67 -20.81 -21.08
C THR A 129 15.26 -21.95 -20.26
N CYS A 130 14.77 -23.17 -20.49
CA CYS A 130 15.20 -24.36 -19.76
C CYS A 130 16.74 -24.54 -19.85
N GLY A 131 17.37 -24.83 -18.72
CA GLY A 131 18.83 -24.92 -18.59
C GLY A 131 19.51 -23.62 -18.18
N ILE A 132 19.15 -22.47 -18.79
CA ILE A 132 19.68 -21.15 -18.41
C ILE A 132 19.01 -20.67 -17.13
N SER A 133 17.68 -20.77 -17.08
CA SER A 133 16.86 -20.21 -15.99
C SER A 133 16.49 -21.22 -14.90
N CYS A 134 16.76 -22.52 -15.08
CA CYS A 134 16.33 -23.58 -14.13
C CYS A 134 17.29 -24.77 -13.98
N ALA A 135 18.56 -24.69 -14.41
CA ALA A 135 19.51 -25.82 -14.28
C ALA A 135 18.95 -27.19 -14.73
N PHE A 136 18.09 -27.20 -15.77
CA PHE A 136 17.41 -28.37 -16.32
C PHE A 136 16.38 -29.08 -15.41
N THR A 137 15.91 -28.45 -14.33
CA THR A 137 14.91 -29.02 -13.40
C THR A 137 13.48 -28.51 -13.64
N CYS A 138 13.20 -27.94 -14.82
CA CYS A 138 11.90 -27.39 -15.20
C CYS A 138 10.79 -28.46 -15.31
N LYS A 139 10.21 -28.85 -14.17
CA LYS A 139 9.01 -29.68 -14.04
C LYS A 139 7.97 -28.94 -13.21
N ASP A 140 6.75 -28.85 -13.74
CA ASP A 140 5.60 -28.23 -13.07
C ASP A 140 5.90 -26.83 -12.51
N PHE A 141 6.77 -26.10 -13.20
CA PHE A 141 7.25 -24.78 -12.81
C PHE A 141 6.23 -23.70 -13.19
N VAL A 142 5.97 -22.77 -12.29
CA VAL A 142 5.13 -21.60 -12.57
C VAL A 142 6.03 -20.38 -12.78
N CYS A 143 5.88 -19.71 -13.92
CA CYS A 143 6.62 -18.49 -14.20
C CYS A 143 5.87 -17.27 -13.63
N ASP A 144 6.37 -16.66 -12.56
CA ASP A 144 5.75 -15.47 -11.96
C ASP A 144 5.67 -14.27 -12.92
N SER A 145 6.54 -14.20 -13.94
CA SER A 145 6.47 -13.17 -14.97
C SER A 145 5.37 -13.42 -16.01
N CYS A 146 4.96 -14.69 -16.22
CA CYS A 146 3.85 -15.04 -17.10
C CYS A 146 2.52 -15.09 -16.36
N TYR A 147 2.54 -15.59 -15.12
CA TYR A 147 1.40 -15.77 -14.24
C TYR A 147 1.80 -15.26 -12.87
N PRO A 148 1.77 -13.93 -12.63
CA PRO A 148 2.07 -13.40 -11.30
C PRO A 148 1.14 -14.05 -10.26
N PRO A 149 1.65 -14.33 -9.05
CA PRO A 149 0.84 -14.97 -8.02
C PRO A 149 -0.38 -14.09 -7.72
N PRO A 150 -1.60 -14.67 -7.58
CA PRO A 150 -2.77 -13.90 -7.22
C PRO A 150 -2.54 -13.31 -5.83
N ILE A 151 -2.57 -11.99 -5.71
CA ILE A 151 -2.35 -11.32 -4.43
C ILE A 151 -3.67 -11.36 -3.64
N ILE A 152 -3.70 -12.09 -2.52
CA ILE A 152 -4.85 -12.11 -1.59
C ILE A 152 -4.93 -10.77 -0.86
N ILE A 153 -5.70 -9.82 -1.38
CA ILE A 153 -5.93 -8.57 -0.65
C ILE A 153 -6.97 -8.84 0.45
N PRO A 154 -6.60 -8.72 1.73
CA PRO A 154 -7.51 -8.97 2.85
C PRO A 154 -8.59 -7.87 2.94
N GLY A 155 -9.71 -8.19 3.59
CA GLY A 155 -10.76 -7.21 3.91
C GLY A 155 -11.68 -6.80 2.75
N PRO A 156 -12.69 -5.94 3.05
CA PRO A 156 -13.70 -5.47 2.10
C PRO A 156 -13.21 -4.29 1.25
N SER A 157 -13.99 -3.89 0.24
CA SER A 157 -13.68 -2.77 -0.66
C SER A 157 -13.59 -1.40 0.04
N GLY A 158 -14.22 -1.24 1.21
CA GLY A 158 -14.12 -0.04 2.05
C GLY A 158 -12.68 0.39 2.38
N GLN A 159 -11.71 -0.55 2.29
CA GLN A 159 -10.30 -0.24 2.49
C GLN A 159 -9.71 0.74 1.45
N LEU A 160 -10.33 0.88 0.28
CA LEU A 160 -9.96 1.89 -0.73
C LEU A 160 -9.93 3.29 -0.11
N LEU A 161 -11.05 3.69 0.50
CA LEU A 161 -11.18 5.01 1.12
C LEU A 161 -10.27 5.14 2.35
N VAL A 162 -10.16 4.08 3.16
CA VAL A 162 -9.29 4.07 4.35
C VAL A 162 -7.84 4.33 3.95
N HIS A 163 -7.34 3.69 2.90
CA HIS A 163 -5.96 3.91 2.43
C HIS A 163 -5.78 5.30 1.82
N ALA A 164 -6.79 5.85 1.14
CA ALA A 164 -6.74 7.22 0.66
C ALA A 164 -6.67 8.24 1.81
N LYS A 165 -7.48 8.06 2.86
CA LYS A 165 -7.45 8.89 4.08
C LYS A 165 -6.13 8.76 4.84
N LEU A 166 -5.60 7.54 5.00
CA LEU A 166 -4.31 7.35 5.68
C LEU A 166 -3.13 7.93 4.89
N TYR A 167 -3.24 8.01 3.57
CA TYR A 167 -2.26 8.71 2.74
C TYR A 167 -2.22 10.22 3.07
N GLU A 168 -3.40 10.86 3.14
CA GLU A 168 -3.55 12.25 3.57
C GLU A 168 -2.97 12.46 4.99
N ILE A 169 -3.38 11.62 5.94
CA ILE A 169 -2.90 11.68 7.34
C ILE A 169 -1.37 11.47 7.42
N GLY A 170 -0.83 10.57 6.61
CA GLY A 170 0.61 10.35 6.50
C GLY A 170 1.37 11.60 6.01
N ASP A 171 0.77 12.38 5.12
CA ASP A 171 1.32 13.66 4.68
C ASP A 171 1.15 14.76 5.73
N LYS A 172 -0.09 14.98 6.20
CA LYS A 172 -0.48 15.98 7.21
C LYS A 172 0.39 15.91 8.46
N TYR A 173 0.61 14.70 8.97
CA TYR A 173 1.42 14.46 10.17
C TYR A 173 2.87 14.08 9.90
N GLN A 174 3.34 14.21 8.64
CA GLN A 174 4.73 13.97 8.24
C GLN A 174 5.25 12.59 8.69
N ILE A 175 4.43 11.56 8.45
CA ILE A 175 4.72 10.15 8.71
C ILE A 175 4.97 9.46 7.36
N SER A 176 6.16 9.67 6.78
CA SER A 176 6.47 9.25 5.40
C SER A 176 6.23 7.75 5.15
N GLY A 177 6.55 6.90 6.14
CA GLY A 177 6.32 5.47 6.02
C GLY A 177 4.83 5.09 5.98
N LEU A 178 3.96 5.84 6.67
CA LEU A 178 2.50 5.63 6.61
C LEU A 178 1.99 6.04 5.24
N LYS A 179 2.45 7.18 4.72
CA LYS A 179 2.10 7.68 3.39
C LYS A 179 2.45 6.65 2.30
N GLU A 180 3.68 6.13 2.31
CA GLU A 180 4.12 5.13 1.33
C GLU A 180 3.37 3.80 1.47
N LEU A 181 3.17 3.30 2.69
CA LEU A 181 2.41 2.06 2.90
C LEU A 181 0.95 2.21 2.45
N SER A 182 0.33 3.36 2.73
CA SER A 182 -1.04 3.66 2.32
C SER A 182 -1.19 3.72 0.82
N LYS A 183 -0.24 4.35 0.12
CA LYS A 183 -0.18 4.34 -1.33
C LYS A 183 -0.07 2.92 -1.90
N PHE A 184 0.83 2.10 -1.34
CA PHE A 184 1.01 0.73 -1.79
C PHE A 184 -0.26 -0.11 -1.60
N LYS A 185 -0.86 -0.05 -0.42
CA LYS A 185 -2.12 -0.75 -0.14
C LYS A 185 -3.28 -0.23 -0.99
N PHE A 186 -3.32 1.07 -1.27
CA PHE A 186 -4.29 1.66 -2.18
C PHE A 186 -4.14 1.11 -3.61
N GLU A 187 -2.91 1.02 -4.15
CA GLU A 187 -2.66 0.42 -5.47
C GLU A 187 -3.16 -1.03 -5.54
N LEU A 188 -2.86 -1.83 -4.51
CA LEU A 188 -3.37 -3.19 -4.41
C LEU A 188 -4.91 -3.18 -4.39
N ALA A 189 -5.52 -2.40 -3.50
CA ALA A 189 -6.97 -2.33 -3.36
C ALA A 189 -7.65 -1.90 -4.68
N CYS A 190 -7.09 -0.94 -5.42
CA CYS A 190 -7.57 -0.57 -6.75
C CYS A 190 -7.50 -1.76 -7.73
N ALA A 191 -6.41 -2.53 -7.74
CA ALA A 191 -6.28 -3.68 -8.63
C ALA A 191 -7.38 -4.75 -8.40
N LYS A 192 -7.87 -4.90 -7.15
CA LYS A 192 -8.94 -5.86 -6.82
C LYS A 192 -10.35 -5.29 -6.92
N PHE A 193 -10.55 -4.06 -6.46
CA PHE A 193 -11.87 -3.47 -6.24
C PHE A 193 -12.17 -2.30 -7.20
N TRP A 194 -11.48 -2.22 -8.35
CA TRP A 194 -11.67 -1.15 -9.33
C TRP A 194 -13.13 -0.96 -9.78
N ASP A 195 -13.92 -2.04 -9.84
CA ASP A 195 -15.33 -2.00 -10.25
C ASP A 195 -16.33 -1.81 -9.09
N ASP A 196 -15.85 -1.63 -7.87
CA ASP A 196 -16.71 -1.33 -6.72
C ASP A 196 -17.19 0.13 -6.75
N GLN A 197 -18.33 0.42 -6.14
CA GLN A 197 -18.86 1.78 -6.00
C GLN A 197 -17.95 2.68 -5.13
N VAL A 198 -17.25 2.09 -4.16
CA VAL A 198 -16.36 2.82 -3.25
C VAL A 198 -15.12 3.37 -3.99
N PHE A 199 -14.80 2.84 -5.18
CA PHE A 199 -13.67 3.34 -5.98
C PHE A 199 -13.81 4.83 -6.30
N ALA A 200 -14.99 5.29 -6.72
CA ALA A 200 -15.20 6.69 -7.07
C ALA A 200 -15.09 7.60 -5.84
N GLU A 201 -15.59 7.17 -4.69
CA GLU A 201 -15.45 7.91 -3.43
C GLU A 201 -13.97 8.08 -3.02
N ALA A 202 -13.20 7.00 -3.11
CA ALA A 202 -11.77 7.03 -2.77
C ALA A 202 -10.94 7.83 -3.79
N ALA A 203 -11.31 7.76 -5.09
CA ALA A 203 -10.72 8.59 -6.12
C ALA A 203 -11.03 10.08 -5.90
N ASN A 204 -12.28 10.42 -5.54
CA ASN A 204 -12.62 11.79 -5.18
C ASN A 204 -11.74 12.29 -4.03
N HIS A 205 -11.66 11.52 -2.95
CA HIS A 205 -10.85 11.90 -1.80
C HIS A 205 -9.38 12.13 -2.20
N ALA A 206 -8.78 11.22 -2.97
CA ALA A 206 -7.40 11.35 -3.45
C ALA A 206 -7.16 12.67 -4.21
N PHE A 207 -8.10 13.11 -5.05
CA PHE A 207 -7.97 14.38 -5.80
C PHE A 207 -8.37 15.61 -4.99
N ALA A 208 -9.19 15.46 -3.96
CA ALA A 208 -9.59 16.55 -3.07
C ALA A 208 -8.52 16.89 -2.01
N THR A 209 -7.77 15.89 -1.52
CA THR A 209 -6.89 16.06 -0.34
C THR A 209 -5.40 16.06 -0.64
N THR A 210 -5.00 15.79 -1.89
CA THR A 210 -3.60 15.93 -2.32
C THR A 210 -3.44 17.18 -3.18
N PRO A 211 -2.28 17.85 -3.23
CA PRO A 211 -2.03 18.90 -4.22
C PRO A 211 -1.64 18.30 -5.58
N GLU A 212 -1.65 19.10 -6.66
CA GLU A 212 -1.40 18.61 -8.03
C GLU A 212 0.01 18.02 -8.21
N ASP A 213 1.01 18.52 -7.50
CA ASP A 213 2.39 18.05 -7.51
C ASP A 213 2.56 16.73 -6.76
N ASP A 214 1.64 16.38 -5.86
CA ASP A 214 1.57 15.04 -5.29
C ASP A 214 0.89 14.06 -6.26
N LYS A 215 1.72 13.40 -7.06
CA LYS A 215 1.28 12.40 -8.03
C LYS A 215 0.98 11.02 -7.42
N GLY A 216 1.11 10.82 -6.10
CA GLY A 216 1.06 9.50 -5.46
C GLY A 216 -0.23 8.72 -5.74
N LEU A 217 -1.32 9.12 -5.11
CA LEU A 217 -2.63 8.48 -5.34
C LEU A 217 -3.24 8.86 -6.70
N ARG A 218 -3.05 10.12 -7.14
CA ARG A 218 -3.59 10.64 -8.40
C ARG A 218 -3.20 9.77 -9.59
N ARG A 219 -1.92 9.39 -9.68
CA ARG A 219 -1.43 8.50 -10.75
C ARG A 219 -2.06 7.11 -10.68
N ILE A 220 -2.24 6.54 -9.49
CA ILE A 220 -2.86 5.23 -9.32
C ILE A 220 -4.29 5.24 -9.87
N VAL A 221 -5.08 6.27 -9.52
CA VAL A 221 -6.44 6.43 -10.04
C VAL A 221 -6.46 6.55 -11.56
N CYS A 222 -5.61 7.41 -12.15
CA CYS A 222 -5.49 7.56 -13.60
C CYS A 222 -5.13 6.21 -14.27
N LYS A 223 -4.15 5.50 -13.73
CA LYS A 223 -3.72 4.18 -14.21
C LYS A 223 -4.87 3.18 -14.14
N THR A 224 -5.58 3.08 -13.02
CA THR A 224 -6.71 2.15 -12.86
C THR A 224 -7.82 2.44 -13.86
N ILE A 225 -8.23 3.69 -14.04
CA ILE A 225 -9.26 4.05 -15.02
C ILE A 225 -8.76 3.77 -16.44
N SER A 226 -7.48 4.03 -16.73
CA SER A 226 -6.88 3.71 -18.03
C SER A 226 -6.95 2.19 -18.31
N GLU A 227 -6.74 1.33 -17.32
CA GLU A 227 -6.82 -0.12 -17.48
C GLU A 227 -8.26 -0.61 -17.62
N HIS A 228 -9.20 0.12 -17.03
CA HIS A 228 -10.61 -0.23 -16.96
C HIS A 228 -11.51 0.89 -17.51
N MET A 229 -11.32 1.29 -18.77
CA MET A 229 -12.05 2.42 -19.40
C MET A 229 -13.58 2.31 -19.36
N GLY A 230 -14.13 1.10 -19.13
CA GLY A 230 -15.56 0.90 -18.88
C GLY A 230 -16.09 1.67 -17.67
N LEU A 231 -15.23 2.01 -16.71
CA LEU A 231 -15.57 2.83 -15.53
C LEU A 231 -16.13 4.20 -15.89
N LEU A 232 -15.74 4.77 -17.04
CA LEU A 232 -16.26 6.07 -17.51
C LEU A 232 -17.78 6.05 -17.78
N LYS A 233 -18.40 4.88 -17.86
CA LYS A 233 -19.87 4.76 -17.98
C LYS A 233 -20.59 4.96 -16.64
N LYS A 234 -19.87 4.86 -15.51
CA LYS A 234 -20.46 5.10 -14.20
C LYS A 234 -20.55 6.60 -13.94
N LYS A 235 -21.70 7.05 -13.43
CA LYS A 235 -22.02 8.48 -13.28
C LYS A 235 -21.09 9.20 -12.32
N ASP A 236 -20.69 8.50 -11.25
CA ASP A 236 -19.75 8.96 -10.24
C ASP A 236 -18.36 9.19 -10.84
N VAL A 237 -17.79 8.22 -11.54
CA VAL A 237 -16.48 8.36 -12.22
C VAL A 237 -16.53 9.43 -13.31
N ALA A 238 -17.61 9.51 -14.07
CA ALA A 238 -17.80 10.55 -15.07
C ALA A 238 -17.87 11.96 -14.45
N ALA A 239 -18.49 12.11 -13.28
CA ALA A 239 -18.52 13.37 -12.55
C ALA A 239 -17.10 13.82 -12.14
N LEU A 240 -16.28 12.89 -11.65
CA LEU A 240 -14.88 13.20 -11.30
C LEU A 240 -14.06 13.69 -12.50
N MET A 241 -14.29 13.13 -13.69
CA MET A 241 -13.60 13.57 -14.92
C MET A 241 -13.92 15.03 -15.27
N THR A 242 -15.11 15.50 -14.90
CA THR A 242 -15.54 16.89 -15.13
C THR A 242 -15.16 17.83 -14.01
N GLU A 243 -15.03 17.31 -12.79
CA GLU A 243 -14.67 18.09 -11.60
C GLU A 243 -13.16 18.36 -11.54
N TYR A 244 -12.35 17.34 -11.83
CA TYR A 244 -10.89 17.41 -11.76
C TYR A 244 -10.28 17.39 -13.16
N ASN A 245 -9.93 18.57 -13.67
CA ASN A 245 -9.29 18.70 -14.99
C ASN A 245 -7.98 17.91 -15.09
N ASP A 246 -7.22 17.83 -14.00
CA ASP A 246 -5.95 17.11 -13.95
C ASP A 246 -6.13 15.59 -13.91
N LEU A 247 -7.28 15.08 -13.43
CA LEU A 247 -7.68 13.68 -13.60
C LEU A 247 -7.91 13.36 -15.08
N ALA A 248 -8.71 14.18 -15.78
CA ALA A 248 -9.00 13.99 -17.20
C ALA A 248 -7.71 14.07 -18.05
N PHE A 249 -6.88 15.08 -17.78
CA PHE A 249 -5.58 15.23 -18.44
C PHE A 249 -4.64 14.07 -18.11
N GLY A 250 -4.52 13.69 -16.84
CA GLY A 250 -3.67 12.58 -16.39
C GLY A 250 -4.08 11.24 -17.00
N LEU A 251 -5.38 10.97 -17.10
CA LEU A 251 -5.91 9.78 -17.79
C LEU A 251 -5.56 9.78 -19.27
N LEU A 252 -5.69 10.93 -19.95
CA LEU A 252 -5.34 11.06 -21.37
C LEU A 252 -3.85 10.78 -21.58
N MET A 253 -2.98 11.32 -20.73
CA MET A 253 -1.54 11.09 -20.81
C MET A 253 -1.17 9.62 -20.57
N GLU A 254 -1.71 8.98 -19.53
CA GLU A 254 -1.52 7.55 -19.26
C GLU A 254 -1.98 6.68 -20.45
N LYS A 255 -3.07 7.05 -21.13
CA LYS A 255 -3.52 6.37 -22.35
C LYS A 255 -2.64 6.63 -23.56
N ALA A 256 -2.23 7.88 -23.78
CA ALA A 256 -1.36 8.25 -24.87
C ALA A 256 -0.01 7.52 -24.80
N GLU A 257 0.56 7.39 -23.60
CA GLU A 257 1.77 6.60 -23.36
C GLU A 257 1.54 5.11 -23.65
N LYS A 258 0.50 4.49 -23.09
CA LYS A 258 0.21 3.07 -23.29
C LYS A 258 -0.09 2.70 -24.75
N CYS A 259 -0.70 3.61 -25.49
CA CYS A 259 -1.01 3.41 -26.91
C CYS A 259 0.10 3.88 -27.86
N GLY A 260 1.20 4.44 -27.33
CA GLY A 260 2.33 4.92 -28.12
C GLY A 260 2.02 6.15 -28.97
N TRP A 261 1.08 7.01 -28.57
CA TRP A 261 0.71 8.23 -29.30
C TRP A 261 1.72 9.37 -29.13
N LEU A 262 2.60 9.27 -28.14
CA LEU A 262 3.60 10.28 -27.81
C LEU A 262 4.98 10.00 -28.42
N ASN A 263 5.10 8.94 -29.22
CA ASN A 263 6.35 8.50 -29.87
C ASN A 263 6.25 8.57 -31.40
#